data_AF-A0AA42E9Y5-F1
#
_entry.id   AF-A0AA42E9Y5-F1
#
_cell.length_a   1.000
_cell.length_b   1.000
_cell.length_c   1.000
_cell.angle_alpha   90.00
_cell.angle_beta   90.00
_cell.angle_gamma   90.00
#
_symmetry.space_group_name_H-M   'P 1'
#
loop_
_entity.id
_entity.type
_entity.pdbx_description
1 polymer ?
#
loop_
_entity_poly.entity_id
_entity_poly.type
_entity_poly.pdbx_seq_one_letter_code
_entity_poly.pdbx_strand_id
1 'polypeptide(L)'
;MSDELARLVEERVGSGAYMDESAVVSDRLRALQAQDTTIERWLCDEVGPTYGRVRGGTEPLIPADEVLADLEIRYRHRKDQGP
;
A
#
# COMPACT_ATOMS: atom_id res chain seq x y z
N MET A 1 -17.97 -2.68 20.82
CA MET A 1 -16.75 -1.94 20.44
C MET A 1 -15.89 -1.77 21.68
N SER A 2 -14.57 -1.62 21.55
CA SER A 2 -13.77 -1.16 22.69
C SER A 2 -14.10 0.30 22.99
N ASP A 3 -13.94 0.72 24.25
CA ASP A 3 -14.18 2.11 24.68
C ASP A 3 -13.34 3.11 23.88
N GLU A 4 -12.13 2.71 23.47
CA GLU A 4 -11.25 3.50 22.62
C GLU A 4 -11.84 3.73 21.22
N LEU A 5 -12.34 2.67 20.57
CA LEU A 5 -12.96 2.79 19.25
C LEU A 5 -14.25 3.63 19.31
N ALA A 6 -14.99 3.56 20.41
CA ALA A 6 -16.17 4.39 20.62
C ALA A 6 -15.78 5.88 20.72
N ARG A 7 -14.77 6.24 21.52
CA ARG A 7 -14.27 7.63 21.61
C ARG A 7 -13.79 8.17 20.28
N LEU A 8 -13.07 7.36 19.50
CA LEU A 8 -12.61 7.77 18.17
C LEU A 8 -13.78 8.07 17.23
N VAL A 9 -14.83 7.24 17.25
CA VAL A 9 -16.03 7.47 16.45
C VAL A 9 -16.76 8.74 16.91
N GLU A 10 -16.94 8.92 18.22
CA GLU A 10 -17.54 10.13 18.81
C GLU A 10 -16.78 11.40 18.43
N GLU A 11 -15.45 11.39 18.44
CA GLU A 11 -14.62 12.51 18.00
C GLU A 11 -14.84 12.86 16.53
N ARG A 12 -14.96 11.85 15.66
CA ARG A 12 -15.23 12.06 14.23
C ARG A 12 -16.62 12.65 13.97
N VAL A 13 -17.64 12.22 14.70
CA VAL A 13 -18.98 12.81 14.62
C VAL A 13 -18.98 14.23 15.22
N GLY A 14 -18.39 14.41 16.41
CA GLY A 14 -18.31 15.68 17.12
C GLY A 14 -17.54 16.79 16.39
N SER A 15 -16.59 16.42 15.52
CA SER A 15 -15.91 17.36 14.61
C SER A 15 -16.76 17.83 13.42
N GLY A 16 -17.94 17.24 13.21
CA GLY A 16 -18.82 17.53 12.08
C GLY A 16 -18.38 16.89 10.75
N ALA A 17 -17.32 16.07 10.76
CA ALA A 17 -16.85 15.36 9.57
C ALA A 17 -17.82 14.26 9.09
N TYR A 18 -18.68 13.76 9.98
CA TYR A 18 -19.67 12.73 9.69
C TYR A 18 -21.01 13.07 10.35
N MET A 19 -22.11 12.67 9.70
CA MET A 19 -23.48 12.90 10.17
C MET A 19 -23.82 12.10 11.42
N ASP A 20 -23.34 10.86 11.50
CA ASP A 20 -23.56 9.94 12.62
C ASP A 20 -22.48 8.85 12.66
N GLU A 21 -22.55 7.99 13.67
CA GLU A 21 -21.63 6.86 13.86
C GLU A 21 -21.71 5.86 12.70
N SER A 22 -22.89 5.65 12.13
CA SER A 22 -23.12 4.71 11.02
C SER A 22 -22.40 5.15 9.75
N ALA A 23 -22.37 6.47 9.50
CA ALA A 23 -21.64 7.08 8.41
C ALA A 23 -20.13 6.89 8.56
N VAL A 24 -19.58 7.02 9.78
CA VAL A 24 -18.16 6.74 10.05
C VAL A 24 -17.82 5.29 9.71
N VAL A 25 -18.60 4.33 10.23
CA VAL A 25 -18.33 2.91 10.03
C VAL A 25 -18.48 2.52 8.56
N SER A 26 -19.54 2.96 7.90
CA SER A 26 -19.80 2.63 6.49
C SER A 26 -18.73 3.19 5.55
N ASP A 27 -18.27 4.41 5.81
CA ASP A 27 -17.18 5.02 5.05
C ASP A 27 -15.87 4.24 5.20
N ARG A 28 -15.51 3.87 6.45
CA ARG A 28 -14.30 3.09 6.72
C ARG A 28 -14.35 1.70 6.10
N LEU A 29 -15.49 1.01 6.15
CA LEU A 29 -15.67 -0.27 5.48
C LEU A 29 -15.51 -0.16 3.97
N ARG A 30 -16.05 0.90 3.34
CA ARG A 30 -15.86 1.15 1.91
C ARG A 30 -14.39 1.44 1.56
N ALA A 31 -13.70 2.21 2.41
CA ALA A 31 -12.27 2.49 2.23
C ALA A 31 -11.43 1.20 2.28
N LEU A 32 -11.71 0.30 3.24
CA LEU A 32 -11.05 -1.00 3.32
C LEU A 32 -11.33 -1.86 2.08
N GLN A 33 -12.59 -1.95 1.65
CA GLN A 33 -12.95 -2.69 0.43
C GLN A 33 -12.26 -2.13 -0.83
N ALA A 34 -12.15 -0.81 -0.94
CA ALA A 34 -11.47 -0.17 -2.06
C ALA A 34 -9.96 -0.47 -2.05
N GLN A 35 -9.34 -0.50 -0.87
CA GLN A 35 -7.94 -0.90 -0.71
C GLN A 35 -7.74 -2.37 -1.09
N ASP A 36 -8.58 -3.28 -0.58
CA ASP A 36 -8.52 -4.70 -0.89
C ASP A 36 -8.68 -4.95 -2.39
N THR A 37 -9.67 -4.30 -3.02
CA THR A 37 -9.89 -4.40 -4.48
C THR A 37 -8.70 -3.87 -5.28
N THR A 38 -8.05 -2.81 -4.79
CA THR A 38 -6.87 -2.23 -5.47
C THR A 38 -5.68 -3.18 -5.40
N ILE A 39 -5.45 -3.79 -4.23
CA ILE A 39 -4.40 -4.79 -4.04
C ILE A 39 -4.67 -6.01 -4.90
N GLU A 40 -5.88 -6.56 -4.86
CA GLU A 40 -6.24 -7.76 -5.62
C GLU A 40 -6.05 -7.54 -7.13
N ARG A 41 -6.52 -6.41 -7.65
CA ARG A 41 -6.32 -6.06 -9.07
C ARG A 41 -4.83 -5.98 -9.42
N TRP A 42 -4.02 -5.33 -8.60
CA TRP A 42 -2.57 -5.26 -8.82
C TRP A 42 -1.92 -6.65 -8.78
N LEU A 43 -2.34 -7.52 -7.86
CA LEU A 43 -1.85 -8.89 -7.77
C LEU A 43 -2.22 -9.71 -9.02
N CYS A 44 -3.46 -9.63 -9.48
CA CYS A 44 -3.93 -10.38 -10.65
C CYS A 44 -3.37 -9.84 -11.97
N ASP A 45 -3.30 -8.52 -12.14
CA ASP A 45 -3.01 -7.90 -13.42
C ASP A 45 -1.50 -7.68 -13.63
N GLU A 46 -0.72 -7.51 -12.57
CA GLU A 46 0.71 -7.20 -12.67
C GLU A 46 1.57 -8.31 -12.07
N VAL A 47 1.35 -8.66 -10.80
CA VAL A 47 2.23 -9.59 -10.07
C VAL A 47 2.11 -11.01 -10.61
N GLY A 48 0.90 -11.51 -10.79
CA GLY A 48 0.64 -12.86 -11.30
C GLY A 48 1.28 -13.11 -12.68
N PRO A 49 1.03 -12.25 -13.69
CA PRO A 49 1.64 -12.37 -15.00
C PRO A 49 3.17 -12.27 -14.95
N THR A 50 3.71 -11.36 -14.15
CA THR A 50 5.17 -11.20 -13.99
C THR A 50 5.79 -12.43 -13.36
N TYR A 51 5.21 -12.94 -12.27
CA TYR A 51 5.64 -14.20 -11.66
C TYR A 51 5.57 -15.37 -12.65
N GLY A 52 4.51 -15.45 -13.47
CA GLY A 52 4.37 -16.44 -14.53
C GLY A 52 5.53 -16.40 -15.53
N ARG A 53 5.90 -15.20 -16.02
CA ARG A 53 7.04 -15.03 -16.95
C ARG A 53 8.38 -15.36 -16.30
N VAL A 54 8.58 -14.96 -15.05
CA VAL A 54 9.77 -15.31 -14.25
C VAL A 54 9.90 -16.83 -14.10
N ARG A 55 8.83 -17.49 -13.64
CA ARG A 55 8.81 -18.94 -13.46
C ARG A 55 8.98 -19.69 -14.79
N GLY A 56 8.46 -19.13 -15.88
CA GLY A 56 8.62 -19.66 -17.23
C GLY A 56 9.99 -19.40 -17.87
N GLY A 57 10.86 -18.63 -17.21
CA GLY A 57 12.20 -18.29 -17.73
C GLY A 57 12.17 -17.32 -18.93
N THR A 58 11.04 -16.64 -19.15
CA THR A 58 10.88 -15.67 -20.25
C THR A 58 11.10 -14.23 -19.81
N GLU A 59 11.24 -13.98 -18.50
CA GLU A 59 11.55 -12.67 -17.95
C GLU A 59 13.07 -12.53 -17.75
N PRO A 60 13.71 -11.47 -18.27
CA PRO A 60 15.09 -11.16 -17.92
C PRO A 60 15.18 -10.77 -16.44
N LEU A 61 16.05 -11.45 -15.70
CA LEU A 61 16.26 -11.23 -14.26
C LEU A 61 17.61 -10.61 -13.99
N ILE A 62 17.69 -9.79 -12.95
CA ILE A 62 18.94 -9.25 -12.41
C ILE A 62 19.25 -9.99 -11.10
N PRO A 63 20.48 -10.49 -10.91
CA PRO A 63 20.92 -11.04 -9.64
C PRO A 63 20.70 -10.06 -8.46
N ALA A 64 20.28 -10.58 -7.32
CA ALA A 64 19.90 -9.74 -6.17
C ALA A 64 21.07 -8.92 -5.61
N ASP A 65 22.29 -9.47 -5.66
CA ASP A 65 23.53 -8.78 -5.28
C ASP A 65 23.83 -7.59 -6.19
N GLU A 66 23.62 -7.73 -7.50
CA GLU A 66 23.75 -6.64 -8.47
C GLU A 66 22.73 -5.52 -8.18
N VAL A 67 21.47 -5.87 -7.92
CA VAL A 67 20.43 -4.88 -7.55
C VAL A 67 20.80 -4.10 -6.29
N LEU A 68 21.32 -4.78 -5.26
CA LEU A 68 21.72 -4.15 -4.00
C LEU A 68 22.92 -3.23 -4.18
N ALA A 69 23.93 -3.67 -4.94
CA ALA A 69 25.10 -2.87 -5.27
C ALA A 69 24.71 -1.57 -6.01
N ASP A 70 23.84 -1.68 -7.02
CA ASP A 70 23.34 -0.53 -7.78
C ASP A 70 22.51 0.43 -6.93
N LEU A 71 21.70 -0.09 -6.00
CA LEU A 71 20.95 0.74 -5.06
C LEU A 71 21.89 1.51 -4.12
N GLU A 72 22.95 0.87 -3.63
CA GLU A 72 23.95 1.50 -2.78
C GLU A 72 24.71 2.62 -3.51
N ILE A 73 25.12 2.37 -4.76
CA ILE A 73 25.75 3.39 -5.61
C ILE A 73 24.81 4.60 -5.78
N ARG A 74 23.53 4.37 -6.11
CA ARG A 74 22.54 5.45 -6.26
C ARG A 74 22.31 6.22 -4.98
N TYR A 75 22.28 5.53 -3.83
CA TYR A 75 22.13 6.17 -2.53
C TYR A 75 23.32 7.09 -2.21
N ARG A 76 24.56 6.60 -2.39
CA ARG A 76 25.77 7.42 -2.16
C ARG A 76 25.81 8.62 -3.09
N HIS A 77 25.52 8.43 -4.38
CA HIS A 77 25.47 9.52 -5.34
C HIS A 77 24.43 10.60 -4.95
N ARG A 78 23.24 10.22 -4.48
CA ARG A 78 22.24 11.18 -3.99
C ARG A 78 22.70 11.91 -2.73
N LYS A 79 23.40 11.21 -1.83
CA LYS A 79 23.94 11.81 -0.61
C LYS A 79 25.05 12.82 -0.91
N ASP A 80 25.91 12.51 -1.88
CA ASP A 80 27.04 13.37 -2.28
C ASP A 80 26.59 14.58 -3.10
N GLN A 81 25.43 14.51 -3.77
CA GLN A 81 24.87 15.62 -4.53
C GLN A 81 24.15 16.69 -3.68
N GLY A 82 23.84 16.42 -2.42
CA GLY A 82 23.17 17.36 -1.51
C GLY A 82 21.79 17.84 -2.01
N PRO A 83 20.99 18.49 -1.15
CA PRO A 83 19.85 19.30 -1.60
C PRO A 83 20.31 20.58 -2.31
#